data_AF-A0A429CQA8-F1
#
_entry.id   AF-A0A429CQA8-F1
#
_cell.length_a   1.000
_cell.length_b   1.000
_cell.length_c   1.000
_cell.angle_alpha   90.00
_cell.angle_beta   90.00
_cell.angle_gamma   90.00
#
_symmetry.space_group_name_H-M   'P 1'
#
loop_
_entity.id
_entity.type
_entity.pdbx_description
1 polymer ?
#
loop_
_entity_poly.entity_id
_entity_poly.type
_entity_poly.pdbx_seq_one_letter_code
_entity_poly.pdbx_strand_id
1 'polypeptide(L)'
;MKTLVNVARYHLVDRLQYVVLPVGVTFFAFGVNLAIFSLIPETPEENYSGGLSTLFVFMLVCGALSMTKSLPFGLALGVSRRSYYLGTILLVAGLSALYAVGITVFQVIEDGTGGWGLGLNYFRVPWLLNGPWYLTLLTSFVFLLLMFVYGMWYGLIYRRAAVVGVVLFSAAQVLVLLGAVLVLSWTDSWPKLGEFFSTLTVGGMTGVLALLVCLAGAGGFATMRRVTV
;
A
#
# COMPACT_ATOMS: atom_id res chain seq x y z
N MET A 1 15.71 -11.11 -18.06
CA MET A 1 16.02 -10.03 -17.07
C MET A 1 16.13 -8.65 -17.69
N LYS A 2 16.89 -8.44 -18.79
CA LYS A 2 17.03 -7.13 -19.46
C LYS A 2 15.68 -6.45 -19.79
N THR A 3 14.70 -7.21 -20.28
CA THR A 3 13.34 -6.71 -20.59
C THR A 3 12.57 -6.21 -19.37
N LEU A 4 12.70 -6.85 -18.21
CA LEU A 4 12.00 -6.44 -16.98
C LEU A 4 12.57 -5.12 -16.44
N VAL A 5 13.90 -4.99 -16.46
CA VAL A 5 14.59 -3.75 -16.06
C VAL A 5 14.24 -2.61 -16.99
N ASN A 6 14.09 -2.85 -18.29
CA ASN A 6 13.66 -1.83 -19.25
C ASN A 6 12.23 -1.36 -18.98
N VAL A 7 11.30 -2.27 -18.64
CA VAL A 7 9.94 -1.90 -18.23
C VAL A 7 9.95 -1.09 -16.94
N ALA A 8 10.78 -1.45 -15.96
CA ALA A 8 10.93 -0.67 -14.74
C ALA A 8 11.46 0.75 -15.01
N ARG A 9 12.49 0.88 -15.86
CA ARG A 9 13.03 2.18 -16.30
C ARG A 9 12.01 3.01 -17.07
N TYR A 10 11.16 2.38 -17.87
CA TYR A 10 10.09 3.05 -18.61
C TYR A 10 9.12 3.78 -17.67
N HIS A 11 8.65 3.14 -16.61
CA HIS A 11 7.78 3.79 -15.62
C HIS A 11 8.48 4.94 -14.90
N LEU A 12 9.79 4.82 -14.64
CA LEU A 12 10.61 5.88 -14.04
C LEU A 12 10.92 7.05 -15.00
N VAL A 13 10.41 7.03 -16.24
CA VAL A 13 10.34 8.24 -17.06
C VAL A 13 9.31 9.21 -16.44
N ASP A 14 8.20 8.69 -15.94
CA ASP A 14 7.22 9.45 -15.14
C ASP A 14 7.65 9.52 -13.68
N ARG A 15 8.78 10.21 -13.44
CA ARG A 15 9.32 10.44 -12.09
C ARG A 15 8.36 11.23 -11.22
N LEU A 16 7.53 12.07 -11.85
CA LEU A 16 6.56 12.88 -11.14
C LEU A 16 5.57 11.95 -10.41
N GLN A 17 4.95 11.01 -11.13
CA GLN A 17 3.96 10.10 -10.57
C GLN A 17 4.54 9.14 -9.54
N TYR A 18 5.70 8.54 -9.81
CA TYR A 18 6.22 7.44 -8.99
C TYR A 18 7.19 7.86 -7.89
N VAL A 19 7.78 9.06 -7.94
CA VAL A 19 8.82 9.51 -6.99
C VAL A 19 8.45 10.85 -6.36
N VAL A 20 8.21 11.89 -7.17
CA VAL A 20 8.02 13.25 -6.66
C VAL A 20 6.70 13.39 -5.92
N LEU A 21 5.59 12.93 -6.48
CA LEU A 21 4.27 13.09 -5.85
C LEU A 21 4.09 12.27 -4.57
N PRO A 22 4.46 10.97 -4.50
CA PRO A 22 4.34 10.22 -3.25
C PRO A 22 5.13 10.88 -2.11
N VAL A 23 6.38 11.26 -2.39
CA VAL A 23 7.26 11.91 -1.41
C VAL A 23 6.77 13.31 -1.06
N GLY A 24 6.46 14.13 -2.06
CA GLY A 24 6.03 15.51 -1.88
C GLY A 24 4.72 15.64 -1.12
N VAL A 25 3.73 14.79 -1.42
CA VAL A 25 2.45 14.79 -0.71
C VAL A 25 2.63 14.32 0.74
N THR A 26 3.45 13.31 0.99
CA THR A 26 3.76 12.86 2.37
C THR A 26 4.45 13.96 3.17
N PHE A 27 5.48 14.61 2.63
CA PHE A 27 6.17 15.68 3.37
C PHE A 27 5.32 16.94 3.53
N PHE A 28 4.45 17.24 2.55
CA PHE A 28 3.48 18.32 2.70
C PHE A 28 2.49 18.02 3.82
N ALA A 29 1.90 16.82 3.85
CA ALA A 29 0.99 16.39 4.90
C ALA A 29 1.69 16.35 6.28
N PHE A 30 2.95 15.91 6.33
CA PHE A 30 3.78 15.95 7.53
C PHE A 30 3.99 17.38 8.02
N GLY A 31 4.37 18.31 7.13
CA GLY A 31 4.53 19.73 7.47
C GLY A 31 3.24 20.38 7.97
N VAL A 32 2.10 20.05 7.35
CA VAL A 32 0.78 20.49 7.84
C VAL A 32 0.49 19.96 9.24
N ASN A 33 0.80 18.69 9.54
CA ASN A 33 0.63 18.15 10.88
C ASN A 33 1.56 18.82 11.89
N LEU A 34 2.84 19.03 11.57
CA LEU A 34 3.75 19.78 12.44
C LEU A 34 3.24 21.19 12.75
N ALA A 35 2.70 21.90 11.75
CA ALA A 35 2.11 23.22 11.94
C ALA A 35 0.84 23.20 12.79
N ILE A 36 -0.01 22.17 12.65
CA ILE A 36 -1.20 22.02 13.49
C ILE A 36 -0.79 21.74 14.93
N PHE A 37 0.08 20.77 15.17
CA PHE A 37 0.48 20.35 16.52
C PHE A 37 1.32 21.39 17.25
N SER A 38 2.02 22.29 16.56
CA SER A 38 2.72 23.41 17.20
C SER A 38 1.78 24.53 17.68
N LEU A 39 0.55 24.58 17.18
CA LEU A 39 -0.46 25.58 17.55
C LEU A 39 -1.45 25.09 18.61
N ILE A 40 -1.48 23.78 18.91
CA ILE A 40 -2.39 23.20 19.89
C ILE A 40 -1.81 23.42 21.31
N PRO A 41 -2.56 24.04 22.25
CA PRO A 41 -2.04 24.37 23.59
C PRO A 41 -1.82 23.18 24.52
N GLU A 42 -2.58 22.10 24.34
CA GLU A 42 -2.45 20.87 25.10
C GLU A 42 -1.93 19.78 24.17
N THR A 43 -0.72 19.28 24.40
CA THR A 43 -0.19 18.11 23.69
C THR A 43 -0.51 16.87 24.52
N PRO A 44 -1.46 16.00 24.10
CA PRO A 44 -1.59 14.68 24.69
C PRO A 44 -0.26 13.93 24.69
N GLU A 45 -0.07 13.00 25.64
CA GLU A 45 1.19 12.23 25.77
C GLU A 45 1.53 11.42 24.50
N GLU A 46 0.54 10.98 23.72
CA GLU A 46 0.75 10.34 22.41
C GLU A 46 -0.27 10.83 21.37
N ASN A 47 0.19 11.44 20.28
CA ASN A 47 -0.68 11.91 19.19
C ASN A 47 -0.39 11.19 17.88
N TYR A 48 -1.32 10.35 17.42
CA TYR A 48 -1.20 9.68 16.12
C TYR A 48 -1.90 10.46 15.02
N SER A 49 -1.12 11.01 14.09
CA SER A 49 -1.63 11.81 12.96
C SER A 49 -2.43 10.98 11.95
N GLY A 50 -2.00 9.73 11.72
CA GLY A 50 -2.51 8.91 10.61
C GLY A 50 -2.09 9.41 9.22
N GLY A 51 -1.35 10.52 9.11
CA GLY A 51 -0.95 11.13 7.83
C GLY A 51 -0.09 10.24 6.94
N LEU A 52 0.66 9.29 7.50
CA LEU A 52 1.37 8.28 6.73
C LEU A 52 0.45 7.43 5.83
N SER A 53 -0.85 7.31 6.18
CA SER A 53 -1.85 6.63 5.35
C SER A 53 -1.96 7.21 3.95
N THR A 54 -1.67 8.50 3.78
CA THR A 54 -1.68 9.16 2.46
C THR A 54 -0.69 8.50 1.51
N LEU A 55 0.50 8.10 1.98
CA LEU A 55 1.49 7.41 1.14
C LEU A 55 0.99 6.04 0.68
N PHE A 56 0.36 5.27 1.58
CA PHE A 56 -0.21 3.96 1.28
C PHE A 56 -1.34 4.06 0.24
N VAL A 57 -2.25 5.02 0.40
CA VAL A 57 -3.32 5.29 -0.57
C VAL A 57 -2.73 5.76 -1.91
N PHE A 58 -1.69 6.59 -1.88
CA PHE A 58 -1.05 7.06 -3.10
C PHE A 58 -0.43 5.91 -3.92
N MET A 59 0.20 4.93 -3.25
CA MET A 59 0.70 3.72 -3.89
C MET A 59 -0.42 2.90 -4.53
N LEU A 60 -1.60 2.79 -3.90
CA LEU A 60 -2.77 2.15 -4.50
C LEU A 60 -3.20 2.87 -5.78
N VAL A 61 -3.31 4.19 -5.75
CA VAL A 61 -3.67 4.99 -6.93
C VAL A 61 -2.64 4.83 -8.05
N CYS A 62 -1.34 4.84 -7.73
CA CYS A 62 -0.28 4.58 -8.71
C CYS A 62 -0.40 3.19 -9.32
N GLY A 63 -0.71 2.17 -8.52
CA GLY A 63 -0.98 0.82 -8.97
C GLY A 63 -2.11 0.78 -10.00
N ALA A 64 -3.24 1.45 -9.72
CA ALA A 64 -4.37 1.53 -10.64
C ALA A 64 -4.00 2.27 -11.94
N LEU A 65 -3.32 3.42 -11.84
CA LEU A 65 -2.88 4.21 -12.99
C LEU A 65 -1.87 3.47 -13.88
N SER A 66 -1.02 2.64 -13.28
CA SER A 66 -0.09 1.80 -14.03
C SER A 66 -0.81 0.84 -14.98
N MET A 67 -2.00 0.36 -14.63
CA MET A 67 -2.77 -0.55 -15.48
C MET A 67 -3.73 0.18 -16.41
N THR A 68 -4.24 1.35 -16.04
CA THR A 68 -5.18 2.10 -16.87
C THR A 68 -4.50 2.95 -17.93
N LYS A 69 -3.38 3.60 -17.61
CA LYS A 69 -2.65 4.52 -18.49
C LYS A 69 -1.38 3.92 -19.11
N SER A 70 -0.55 3.28 -18.29
CA SER A 70 0.79 2.86 -18.72
C SER A 70 0.81 1.52 -19.48
N LEU A 71 -0.14 0.61 -19.18
CA LEU A 71 -0.24 -0.69 -19.84
C LEU A 71 -0.48 -0.58 -21.36
N PRO A 72 -1.47 0.19 -21.88
CA PRO A 72 -1.70 0.30 -23.32
C PRO A 72 -0.48 0.84 -24.07
N PHE A 73 0.21 1.81 -23.47
CA PHE A 73 1.42 2.38 -24.04
C PHE A 73 2.56 1.34 -24.09
N GLY A 74 2.77 0.59 -23.01
CA GLY A 74 3.79 -0.47 -22.98
C GLY A 74 3.54 -1.56 -24.04
N LEU A 75 2.27 -1.92 -24.26
CA LEU A 75 1.90 -2.88 -25.31
C LEU A 75 2.10 -2.31 -26.72
N ALA A 76 1.82 -1.02 -26.93
CA ALA A 76 2.08 -0.34 -28.21
C ALA A 76 3.58 -0.28 -28.55
N LEU A 77 4.45 -0.27 -27.54
CA LEU A 77 5.90 -0.39 -27.70
C LEU A 77 6.40 -1.84 -27.90
N GLY A 78 5.49 -2.81 -28.08
CA GLY A 78 5.84 -4.22 -28.33
C GLY A 78 6.19 -5.04 -27.08
N VAL A 79 5.96 -4.52 -25.87
CA VAL A 79 6.16 -5.29 -24.63
C VAL A 79 5.06 -6.33 -24.48
N SER A 80 5.39 -7.57 -24.14
CA SER A 80 4.38 -8.58 -23.82
C SER A 80 3.68 -8.29 -22.49
N ARG A 81 2.38 -8.62 -22.38
CA ARG A 81 1.58 -8.45 -21.15
C ARG A 81 2.25 -9.05 -19.91
N ARG A 82 2.85 -10.23 -20.05
CA ARG A 82 3.58 -10.92 -18.96
C ARG A 82 4.82 -10.13 -18.52
N SER A 83 5.61 -9.63 -19.48
CA SER A 83 6.83 -8.87 -19.18
C SER A 83 6.50 -7.51 -18.57
N TYR A 84 5.42 -6.88 -19.02
CA TYR A 84 4.92 -5.64 -18.43
C TYR A 84 4.53 -5.82 -16.96
N TYR A 85 3.71 -6.84 -16.66
CA TYR A 85 3.23 -7.09 -15.31
C TYR A 85 4.38 -7.41 -14.34
N LEU A 86 5.28 -8.32 -14.73
CA LEU A 86 6.44 -8.69 -13.91
C LEU A 86 7.44 -7.54 -13.76
N GLY A 87 7.65 -6.73 -14.80
CA GLY A 87 8.52 -5.56 -14.74
C GLY A 87 7.96 -4.48 -13.82
N THR A 88 6.64 -4.30 -13.81
CA THR A 88 5.94 -3.38 -12.90
C THR A 88 6.03 -3.87 -11.44
N ILE A 89 5.87 -5.18 -11.19
CA ILE A 89 6.09 -5.76 -9.84
C ILE A 89 7.53 -5.54 -9.37
N LEU A 90 8.52 -5.76 -10.24
CA LEU A 90 9.93 -5.55 -9.91
C LEU A 90 10.21 -4.09 -9.55
N LEU A 91 9.66 -3.15 -10.32
CA LEU A 91 9.79 -1.72 -10.04
C LEU A 91 9.21 -1.37 -8.68
N VAL A 92 7.97 -1.78 -8.41
CA VAL A 92 7.31 -1.41 -7.16
C VAL A 92 7.95 -2.09 -5.95
N ALA A 93 8.53 -3.29 -6.11
CA ALA A 93 9.36 -3.86 -5.05
C ALA A 93 10.54 -2.94 -4.72
N GLY A 94 11.24 -2.40 -5.72
CA GLY A 94 12.30 -1.42 -5.50
C GLY A 94 11.82 -0.13 -4.84
N LEU A 95 10.72 0.46 -5.33
CA LEU A 95 10.16 1.70 -4.77
C LEU A 95 9.62 1.50 -3.34
N SER A 96 8.94 0.38 -3.08
CA SER A 96 8.43 0.05 -1.75
C SER A 96 9.57 -0.16 -0.77
N ALA A 97 10.70 -0.76 -1.20
CA ALA A 97 11.88 -0.90 -0.37
C ALA A 97 12.49 0.47 -0.04
N LEU A 98 12.61 1.35 -1.04
CA LEU A 98 13.11 2.72 -0.84
C LEU A 98 12.23 3.51 0.14
N TYR A 99 10.91 3.46 -0.04
CA TYR A 99 9.97 4.16 0.84
C TYR A 99 9.91 3.56 2.23
N ALA A 100 9.97 2.24 2.36
CA ALA A 100 10.04 1.58 3.65
C ALA A 100 11.29 1.99 4.44
N VAL A 101 12.45 2.05 3.79
CA VAL A 101 13.68 2.58 4.40
C VAL A 101 13.48 4.03 4.85
N GLY A 102 12.89 4.88 4.00
CA GLY A 102 12.54 6.25 4.36
C GLY A 102 11.66 6.31 5.62
N ILE A 103 10.53 5.60 5.63
CA ILE A 103 9.62 5.52 6.78
C ILE A 103 10.36 5.08 8.05
N THR A 104 11.18 4.03 7.96
CA THR A 104 11.94 3.53 9.12
C THR A 104 12.95 4.56 9.63
N VAL A 105 13.67 5.25 8.75
CA VAL A 105 14.60 6.31 9.15
C VAL A 105 13.86 7.44 9.86
N PHE A 106 12.75 7.92 9.30
CA PHE A 106 11.96 8.98 9.91
C PHE A 106 11.30 8.54 11.22
N GLN A 107 10.87 7.29 11.34
CA GLN A 107 10.36 6.74 12.61
C GLN A 107 11.44 6.70 13.69
N VAL A 108 12.68 6.31 13.36
CA VAL A 108 13.78 6.31 14.35
C VAL A 108 14.11 7.74 14.80
N ILE A 109 14.04 8.72 13.90
CA ILE A 109 14.21 10.14 14.24
C ILE A 109 13.04 10.63 15.11
N GLU A 110 11.80 10.24 14.78
CA GLU A 110 10.59 10.55 15.54
C GLU A 110 10.71 10.03 16.98
N ASP A 111 11.12 8.76 17.15
CA ASP A 111 11.35 8.15 18.47
C ASP A 111 12.47 8.89 19.24
N GLY A 112 13.57 9.23 18.56
CA GLY A 112 14.71 9.91 19.17
C GLY A 112 14.45 11.37 19.55
N THR A 113 13.43 12.00 18.98
CA THR A 113 13.04 13.40 19.25
C THR A 113 11.82 13.54 20.16
N GLY A 114 11.26 12.42 20.64
CA GLY A 114 10.03 12.43 21.43
C GLY A 114 8.82 12.92 20.61
N GLY A 115 8.71 12.48 19.35
CA GLY A 115 7.64 12.89 18.45
C GLY A 115 7.84 14.30 17.89
N TRP A 116 9.03 14.57 17.35
CA TRP A 116 9.39 15.86 16.74
C TRP A 116 9.39 17.05 17.73
N GLY A 117 9.54 16.78 19.03
CA GLY A 117 9.40 17.78 20.09
C GLY A 117 7.96 18.20 20.39
N LEU A 118 6.97 17.55 19.77
CA LEU A 118 5.54 17.86 19.88
C LEU A 118 4.70 16.68 20.37
N GLY A 119 5.33 15.54 20.72
CA GLY A 119 4.59 14.29 21.00
C GLY A 119 3.83 13.75 19.79
N LEU A 120 4.25 14.13 18.57
CA LEU A 120 3.62 13.75 17.31
C LEU A 120 4.19 12.44 16.78
N ASN A 121 3.32 11.46 16.59
CA ASN A 121 3.58 10.19 15.93
C ASN A 121 3.00 10.23 14.50
N TYR A 122 3.80 10.66 13.53
CA TYR A 122 3.42 10.69 12.12
C TYR A 122 3.83 9.41 11.39
N PHE A 123 5.06 8.94 11.63
CA PHE A 123 5.62 7.76 10.97
C PHE A 123 5.33 6.45 11.72
N ARG A 124 4.82 6.52 12.96
CA ARG A 124 4.24 5.38 13.67
C ARG A 124 2.75 5.21 13.37
N VAL A 125 2.35 3.94 13.26
CA VAL A 125 0.94 3.53 13.23
C VAL A 125 0.75 2.51 14.36
N PRO A 126 -0.06 2.79 15.40
CA PRO A 126 -0.02 2.04 16.65
C PRO A 126 -0.40 0.56 16.53
N TRP A 127 -1.21 0.21 15.53
CA TRP A 127 -1.62 -1.18 15.26
C TRP A 127 -0.84 -1.86 14.13
N LEU A 128 0.00 -1.13 13.38
CA LEU A 128 0.63 -1.64 12.16
C LEU A 128 2.15 -1.55 12.18
N LEU A 129 2.71 -0.47 12.72
CA LEU A 129 4.15 -0.17 12.73
C LEU A 129 4.69 -0.02 14.16
N ASN A 130 4.00 -0.64 15.13
CA ASN A 130 4.35 -0.55 16.55
C ASN A 130 5.27 -1.69 16.97
N GLY A 131 6.47 -1.72 16.40
CA GLY A 131 7.49 -2.72 16.69
C GLY A 131 8.89 -2.15 16.51
N PRO A 132 9.94 -2.98 16.64
CA PRO A 132 11.31 -2.58 16.37
C PRO A 132 11.48 -2.08 14.93
N TRP A 133 12.50 -1.26 14.69
CA TRP A 133 12.77 -0.63 13.39
C TRP A 133 12.78 -1.63 12.21
N TYR A 134 13.27 -2.86 12.41
CA TYR A 134 13.30 -3.87 11.35
C TYR A 134 11.91 -4.42 10.98
N LEU A 135 10.97 -4.47 11.95
CA LEU A 135 9.58 -4.81 11.67
C LEU A 135 8.86 -3.64 10.99
N THR A 136 9.14 -2.40 11.36
CA THR A 136 8.64 -1.25 10.59
C THR A 136 9.07 -1.34 9.13
N LEU A 137 10.36 -1.62 8.89
CA LEU A 137 10.90 -1.72 7.53
C LEU A 137 10.17 -2.82 6.76
N LEU A 138 10.08 -4.02 7.33
CA LEU A 138 9.46 -5.15 6.66
C LEU A 138 7.95 -4.93 6.45
N THR A 139 7.22 -4.49 7.48
CA THR A 139 5.78 -4.25 7.39
C THR A 139 5.45 -3.13 6.42
N SER A 140 6.18 -2.02 6.45
CA SER A 140 5.99 -0.91 5.52
C SER A 140 6.25 -1.36 4.08
N PHE A 141 7.33 -2.12 3.85
CA PHE A 141 7.64 -2.69 2.54
C PHE A 141 6.50 -3.56 2.00
N VAL A 142 6.05 -4.54 2.80
CA VAL A 142 4.99 -5.47 2.42
C VAL A 142 3.68 -4.72 2.20
N PHE A 143 3.36 -3.74 3.03
CA PHE A 143 2.10 -3.00 2.95
C PHE A 143 2.05 -2.04 1.75
N LEU A 144 3.14 -1.32 1.46
CA LEU A 144 3.25 -0.49 0.25
C LEU A 144 3.11 -1.35 -1.01
N LEU A 145 3.75 -2.52 -1.01
CA LEU A 145 3.67 -3.45 -2.12
C LEU A 145 2.26 -4.03 -2.28
N LEU A 146 1.58 -4.37 -1.17
CA LEU A 146 0.18 -4.78 -1.16
C LEU A 146 -0.71 -3.71 -1.79
N MET A 147 -0.61 -2.47 -1.31
CA MET A 147 -1.45 -1.36 -1.77
C MET A 147 -1.30 -1.16 -3.27
N PHE A 148 -0.08 -1.18 -3.78
CA PHE A 148 0.16 -1.02 -5.21
C PHE A 148 -0.35 -2.21 -6.03
N VAL A 149 -0.05 -3.44 -5.64
CA VAL A 149 -0.49 -4.66 -6.37
C VAL A 149 -2.02 -4.77 -6.34
N TYR A 150 -2.64 -4.40 -5.23
CA TYR A 150 -4.08 -4.32 -5.11
C TYR A 150 -4.68 -3.24 -6.02
N GLY A 151 -4.05 -2.05 -6.07
CA GLY A 151 -4.39 -1.00 -7.02
C GLY A 151 -4.27 -1.47 -8.48
N MET A 152 -3.20 -2.21 -8.82
CA MET A 152 -3.04 -2.82 -10.15
C MET A 152 -4.24 -3.73 -10.47
N TRP A 153 -4.71 -4.53 -9.52
CA TRP A 153 -5.85 -5.41 -9.76
C TRP A 153 -7.12 -4.64 -10.11
N TYR A 154 -7.42 -3.56 -9.38
CA TYR A 154 -8.50 -2.64 -9.73
C TYR A 154 -8.34 -2.03 -11.11
N GLY A 155 -7.14 -1.55 -11.45
CA GLY A 155 -6.86 -0.97 -12.76
C GLY A 155 -7.03 -1.98 -13.90
N LEU A 156 -6.70 -3.25 -13.68
CA LEU A 156 -6.94 -4.34 -14.64
C LEU A 156 -8.43 -4.62 -14.85
N ILE A 157 -9.20 -4.65 -13.77
CA ILE A 157 -10.65 -4.86 -13.82
C ILE A 157 -11.30 -3.69 -14.56
N TYR A 158 -10.89 -2.46 -14.27
CA TYR A 158 -11.34 -1.28 -14.99
C TYR A 158 -11.02 -1.38 -16.48
N ARG A 159 -9.82 -1.82 -16.87
CA ARG A 159 -9.50 -2.02 -18.29
C ARG A 159 -10.37 -3.08 -18.96
N ARG A 160 -10.80 -4.10 -18.22
CA ARG A 160 -11.59 -5.21 -18.77
C ARG A 160 -13.09 -4.91 -18.88
N ALA A 161 -13.66 -4.26 -17.87
CA ALA A 161 -15.10 -4.12 -17.72
C ALA A 161 -15.52 -2.70 -17.27
N ALA A 162 -14.63 -1.73 -17.44
CA ALA A 162 -14.84 -0.32 -17.11
C ALA A 162 -15.34 -0.14 -15.66
N VAL A 163 -16.17 0.89 -15.44
CA VAL A 163 -16.72 1.22 -14.12
C VAL A 163 -17.59 0.08 -13.58
N VAL A 164 -18.41 -0.55 -14.42
CA VAL A 164 -19.30 -1.65 -13.98
C VAL A 164 -18.51 -2.80 -13.39
N GLY A 165 -17.40 -3.19 -14.02
CA GLY A 165 -16.51 -4.22 -13.50
C GLY A 165 -15.92 -3.86 -12.14
N VAL A 166 -15.49 -2.62 -11.96
CA VAL A 166 -14.96 -2.12 -10.68
C VAL A 166 -16.04 -2.15 -9.60
N VAL A 167 -17.25 -1.71 -9.90
CA VAL A 167 -18.38 -1.73 -8.96
C VAL A 167 -18.74 -3.16 -8.56
N LEU A 168 -18.85 -4.07 -9.53
CA LEU A 168 -19.16 -5.48 -9.26
C LEU A 168 -18.04 -6.17 -8.47
N PHE A 169 -16.77 -5.84 -8.75
CA PHE A 169 -15.65 -6.37 -7.99
C PHE A 169 -15.65 -5.87 -6.55
N SER A 170 -15.84 -4.57 -6.33
CA SER A 170 -15.98 -4.01 -4.98
C SER A 170 -17.19 -4.61 -4.25
N ALA A 171 -18.34 -4.76 -4.93
CA ALA A 171 -19.52 -5.39 -4.36
C ALA A 171 -19.26 -6.84 -3.96
N ALA A 172 -18.57 -7.62 -4.80
CA ALA A 172 -18.18 -8.99 -4.49
C ALA A 172 -17.31 -9.06 -3.22
N GLN A 173 -16.38 -8.13 -3.03
CA GLN A 173 -15.56 -8.08 -1.82
C GLN A 173 -16.39 -7.74 -0.58
N VAL A 174 -17.31 -6.78 -0.69
CA VAL A 174 -18.25 -6.46 0.40
C VAL A 174 -19.11 -7.66 0.76
N LEU A 175 -19.61 -8.42 -0.22
CA LEU A 175 -20.40 -9.63 0.02
C LEU A 175 -19.59 -10.74 0.70
N VAL A 176 -18.32 -10.90 0.32
CA VAL A 176 -17.41 -11.85 1.00
C VAL A 176 -17.17 -11.44 2.45
N LEU A 177 -16.92 -10.16 2.72
CA LEU A 177 -16.75 -9.64 4.08
C LEU A 177 -18.04 -9.81 4.91
N LEU A 178 -19.20 -9.51 4.30
CA LEU A 178 -20.50 -9.73 4.94
C LEU A 178 -20.72 -11.21 5.27
N GLY A 179 -20.40 -12.11 4.34
CA GLY A 179 -20.46 -13.56 4.60
C GLY A 179 -19.58 -13.98 5.77
N ALA A 180 -18.35 -13.46 5.86
CA ALA A 180 -17.46 -13.73 6.98
C ALA A 180 -18.03 -13.21 8.32
N VAL A 181 -18.57 -11.99 8.33
CA VAL A 181 -19.25 -11.39 9.50
C VAL A 181 -20.43 -12.24 9.95
N LEU A 182 -21.27 -12.70 9.00
CA LEU A 182 -22.40 -13.57 9.29
C LEU A 182 -21.96 -14.91 9.88
N VAL A 183 -20.95 -15.56 9.29
CA VAL A 183 -20.40 -16.82 9.81
C VAL A 183 -19.86 -16.64 11.23
N LEU A 184 -19.07 -15.59 11.48
CA LEU A 184 -18.55 -15.28 12.83
C LEU A 184 -19.65 -15.05 13.85
N SER A 185 -20.78 -14.48 13.41
CA SER A 185 -21.92 -14.19 14.26
C SER A 185 -22.75 -15.45 14.53
N TRP A 186 -22.91 -16.34 13.55
CA TRP A 186 -23.60 -17.63 13.74
C TRP A 186 -22.80 -18.63 14.56
N THR A 187 -21.48 -18.54 14.55
CA THR A 187 -20.60 -19.43 15.33
C THR A 187 -20.16 -18.82 16.66
N ASP A 188 -20.74 -17.68 17.07
CA ASP A 188 -20.36 -16.91 18.27
C ASP A 188 -18.84 -16.75 18.44
N SER A 189 -18.12 -16.62 17.32
CA SER A 189 -16.66 -16.64 17.28
C SER A 189 -16.00 -15.26 17.37
N TRP A 190 -16.79 -14.21 17.59
CA TRP A 190 -16.28 -12.85 17.83
C TRP A 190 -15.23 -12.76 18.95
N PRO A 191 -15.38 -13.44 20.11
CA PRO A 191 -14.35 -13.42 21.14
C PRO A 191 -13.01 -14.00 20.65
N LYS A 192 -13.05 -15.09 19.87
CA LYS A 192 -11.85 -15.70 19.29
C LYS A 192 -11.17 -14.79 18.28
N LEU A 193 -11.95 -14.05 17.49
CA LEU A 193 -11.42 -13.04 16.57
C LEU A 193 -10.74 -11.90 17.35
N GLY A 194 -11.37 -11.43 18.42
CA GLY A 194 -10.80 -10.41 19.31
C GLY A 194 -9.51 -10.88 19.97
N GLU A 195 -9.47 -12.11 20.46
CA GLU A 195 -8.27 -12.75 21.02
C GLU A 195 -7.16 -12.92 19.97
N PHE A 196 -7.52 -13.32 18.75
CA PHE A 196 -6.56 -13.38 17.64
C PHE A 196 -5.92 -12.01 17.41
N PHE A 197 -6.70 -10.94 17.30
CA PHE A 197 -6.16 -9.60 17.08
C PHE A 197 -5.40 -9.03 18.28
N SER A 198 -5.77 -9.39 19.52
CA SER A 198 -5.04 -8.94 20.72
C SER A 198 -3.70 -9.67 20.91
N THR A 199 -3.60 -10.91 20.43
CA THR A 199 -2.36 -11.71 20.46
C THR A 199 -1.52 -11.57 19.21
N LEU A 200 -2.05 -10.95 18.14
CA LEU A 200 -1.36 -10.78 16.88
C LEU A 200 -0.21 -9.78 17.01
N THR A 201 1.01 -10.29 17.00
CA THR A 201 2.21 -9.45 16.94
C THR A 201 2.31 -8.72 15.60
N VAL A 202 3.06 -7.61 15.57
CA VAL A 202 3.35 -6.88 14.33
C VAL A 202 3.93 -7.81 13.26
N GLY A 203 4.81 -8.74 13.62
CA GLY A 203 5.35 -9.73 12.69
C GLY A 203 4.30 -10.70 12.15
N GLY A 204 3.35 -11.12 12.98
CA GLY A 204 2.19 -11.92 12.54
C GLY A 204 1.32 -11.16 11.54
N MET A 205 1.05 -9.87 11.82
CA MET A 205 0.35 -8.98 10.89
C MET A 205 1.11 -8.85 9.56
N THR A 206 2.44 -8.68 9.58
CA THR A 206 3.27 -8.66 8.37
C THR A 206 3.09 -9.93 7.53
N GLY A 207 3.01 -11.10 8.18
CA GLY A 207 2.76 -12.38 7.52
C GLY A 207 1.41 -12.43 6.81
N VAL A 208 0.34 -11.95 7.45
CA VAL A 208 -1.00 -11.83 6.85
C VAL A 208 -0.96 -10.89 5.64
N LEU A 209 -0.32 -9.73 5.76
CA LEU A 209 -0.17 -8.79 4.65
C LEU A 209 0.62 -9.40 3.48
N ALA A 210 1.68 -10.15 3.76
CA ALA A 210 2.47 -10.83 2.73
C ALA A 210 1.66 -11.92 2.00
N LEU A 211 0.79 -12.62 2.72
CA LEU A 211 -0.15 -13.55 2.10
C LEU A 211 -1.14 -12.83 1.18
N LEU A 212 -1.70 -11.69 1.62
CA LEU A 212 -2.58 -10.86 0.79
C LEU A 212 -1.87 -10.32 -0.45
N VAL A 213 -0.59 -9.96 -0.36
CA VAL A 213 0.24 -9.59 -1.52
C VAL A 213 0.26 -10.72 -2.54
N CYS A 214 0.58 -11.94 -2.09
CA CYS A 214 0.65 -13.10 -2.96
C CYS A 214 -0.70 -13.38 -3.63
N LEU A 215 -1.80 -13.30 -2.88
CA LEU A 215 -3.15 -13.48 -3.42
C LEU A 215 -3.53 -12.40 -4.44
N ALA A 216 -3.30 -11.12 -4.12
CA ALA A 216 -3.59 -10.01 -5.02
C ALA A 216 -2.71 -10.06 -6.28
N GLY A 217 -1.43 -10.41 -6.15
CA GLY A 217 -0.50 -10.58 -7.26
C GLY A 217 -0.89 -11.75 -8.17
N ALA A 218 -1.26 -12.89 -7.59
CA ALA A 218 -1.74 -14.04 -8.35
C ALA A 218 -3.09 -13.75 -9.04
N GLY A 219 -4.04 -13.11 -8.33
CA GLY A 219 -5.34 -12.70 -8.86
C GLY A 219 -5.22 -11.68 -9.99
N GLY A 220 -4.35 -10.67 -9.84
CA GLY A 220 -4.02 -9.70 -10.88
C GLY A 220 -3.38 -10.36 -12.11
N PHE A 221 -2.40 -11.25 -11.90
CA PHE A 221 -1.75 -11.98 -13.00
C PHE A 221 -2.73 -12.90 -13.76
N ALA A 222 -3.62 -13.59 -13.05
CA ALA A 222 -4.67 -14.42 -13.65
C ALA A 222 -5.67 -13.57 -14.45
N THR A 223 -6.05 -12.41 -13.92
CA THR A 223 -6.92 -11.44 -14.61
C THR A 223 -6.27 -10.93 -15.88
N MET A 224 -4.97 -10.62 -15.85
CA MET A 224 -4.18 -10.17 -17.01
C MET A 224 -4.24 -11.13 -18.21
N ARG A 225 -4.32 -12.44 -17.98
CA ARG A 225 -4.46 -13.43 -19.06
C ARG A 225 -5.76 -13.29 -19.85
N ARG A 226 -6.78 -12.69 -19.22
CA ARG A 226 -8.14 -12.56 -19.77
C ARG A 226 -8.46 -11.14 -20.26
N VAL A 227 -7.53 -10.19 -20.14
CA VAL A 227 -7.72 -8.83 -20.64
C VAL A 227 -7.52 -8.83 -22.15
N THR A 228 -8.57 -8.57 -22.92
CA THR A 228 -8.45 -8.20 -24.34
C THR A 228 -8.13 -6.70 -24.41
N VAL A 229 -7.12 -6.33 -25.22
CA VAL A 229 -6.67 -4.94 -25.41
C VAL A 229 -7.09 -4.52 -26.80
#